data_AF-A0A7J7IW13-F1
#
_entry.id   AF-A0A7J7IW13-F1
#
_cell.length_a   1.000
_cell.length_b   1.000
_cell.length_c   1.000
_cell.angle_alpha   90.00
_cell.angle_beta   90.00
_cell.angle_gamma   90.00
#
_symmetry.space_group_name_H-M   'P 1'
#
loop_
_entity.id
_entity.type
_entity.pdbx_description
1 polymer ?
#
loop_
_entity_poly.entity_id
_entity_poly.type
_entity_poly.pdbx_seq_one_letter_code
_entity_poly.pdbx_strand_id
1 'polypeptide(L)'
;MSSNGVVTDNDSAERGAKALAALFSQNVTVMKCHRCKKTVYPKEKITSSKDVIFHKGCFTCSVCGTSLTTANHKTSVDRKDPEVYCVAHVPKLQVKSLDLNARGILSAVEQSKLRERLAKIATLKGPSIGPDAQFISHPVSVQGLNRYGGKAEETHMYPALLLHKRDELQEKLRHAQEELELRQREEEQALLTKFQQEREVVESTVKEETENEWENRLQNITQRLEKQYKKKNGKDYEQFPTFLFSTNVKKEKERLEDEARKDIENKHTQKLRNRTLKVIAQQQEETSQLVDKQSSEMLEMMQEKKKDLEADLEEIQKEINEAIENDELDPDDFEDLQPEEILTGFASLAEAPLPAPPKTSKNDIYHNLTASQVFSDLDDYVVNIAETEQTTFTDLVQDLTGDLMSDLAKARAIFRWITIKDLNALQFNEIIKDTPLGLLRGIKFGTETYHTLFKRLCSYSGLHCVEIKGRSKSVGYEPGMKFEGEMFRNTWNAVLIDGEWRLVQCNWGARHLVLNKDKAVMEMERTLGTKKKDKIRYQYDEHYFLCDPLEFIQEFFPDDPKWQLLEHPLTLSEFEELPFVRSVFFTLA
;
A
#
# COMPACT_ATOMS: atom_id res chain seq x y z
N MET A 1 70.61 3.94 -19.25
CA MET A 1 71.77 3.59 -18.40
C MET A 1 71.31 3.62 -16.95
N SER A 2 71.39 2.48 -16.27
CA SER A 2 71.46 2.24 -14.80
C SER A 2 70.38 2.90 -13.90
N SER A 3 69.69 2.22 -12.99
CA SER A 3 70.24 1.33 -11.96
C SER A 3 69.13 0.63 -11.15
N ASN A 4 69.41 -0.60 -10.72
CA ASN A 4 68.67 -1.39 -9.72
C ASN A 4 69.01 -0.95 -8.29
N GLY A 5 68.09 -1.18 -7.35
CA GLY A 5 68.34 -1.23 -5.91
C GLY A 5 67.41 -2.23 -5.22
N VAL A 6 67.97 -3.33 -4.72
CA VAL A 6 67.31 -4.46 -4.03
C VAL A 6 67.14 -4.15 -2.54
N VAL A 7 65.96 -4.43 -1.97
CA VAL A 7 65.69 -4.44 -0.52
C VAL A 7 65.28 -5.86 -0.11
N THR A 8 65.83 -6.34 1.00
CA THR A 8 65.84 -7.74 1.47
C THR A 8 64.64 -8.10 2.37
N ASP A 9 64.28 -9.39 2.33
CA ASP A 9 63.06 -10.05 2.83
C ASP A 9 62.86 -10.20 4.37
N ASN A 10 63.59 -9.47 5.23
CA ASN A 10 63.64 -9.80 6.68
C ASN A 10 62.71 -9.01 7.62
N ASP A 11 62.01 -7.96 7.15
CA ASP A 11 61.12 -7.13 7.99
C ASP A 11 59.70 -7.69 8.16
N SER A 12 59.35 -8.70 7.37
CA SER A 12 58.01 -9.30 7.32
C SER A 12 57.75 -10.28 8.47
N ALA A 13 58.81 -10.96 8.94
CA ALA A 13 58.69 -12.02 9.95
C ALA A 13 58.53 -11.47 11.39
N GLU A 14 59.19 -10.35 11.69
CA GLU A 14 59.23 -9.81 13.06
C GLU A 14 57.93 -9.06 13.45
N ARG A 15 57.22 -8.49 12.46
CA ARG A 15 55.87 -7.92 12.64
C ARG A 15 54.82 -9.00 12.92
N GLY A 16 55.01 -10.21 12.39
CA GLY A 16 54.11 -11.34 12.61
C GLY A 16 54.12 -11.85 14.06
N ALA A 17 55.30 -11.90 14.69
CA ALA A 17 55.46 -12.43 16.05
C ALA A 17 54.84 -11.53 17.14
N LYS A 18 54.91 -10.19 16.98
CA LYS A 18 54.30 -9.23 17.93
C LYS A 18 52.76 -9.18 17.82
N ALA A 19 52.20 -9.42 16.63
CA ALA A 19 50.76 -9.52 16.46
C ALA A 19 50.16 -10.77 17.14
N LEU A 20 50.92 -11.88 17.17
CA LEU A 20 50.52 -13.13 17.81
C LEU A 20 50.44 -13.05 19.34
N ALA A 21 51.34 -12.29 19.98
CA ALA A 21 51.32 -12.12 21.44
C ALA A 21 50.15 -11.25 21.94
N ALA A 22 49.63 -10.35 21.11
CA ALA A 22 48.44 -9.54 21.43
C ALA A 22 47.12 -10.33 21.34
N LEU A 23 47.11 -11.48 20.66
CA LEU A 23 45.92 -12.35 20.51
C LEU A 23 45.57 -13.14 21.79
N PHE A 24 46.49 -13.27 22.75
CA PHE A 24 46.27 -14.09 23.96
C PHE A 24 45.77 -13.31 25.19
N SER A 25 45.49 -12.01 25.05
CA SER A 25 45.00 -11.13 26.13
C SER A 25 43.53 -10.71 25.95
N GLN A 26 42.66 -11.66 25.58
CA GLN A 26 41.20 -11.44 25.57
C GLN A 26 40.49 -12.44 26.51
N ASN A 27 39.64 -11.88 27.37
CA ASN A 27 38.77 -12.51 28.37
C ASN A 27 38.41 -13.98 28.10
N VAL A 28 38.86 -14.89 28.96
CA VAL A 28 38.35 -16.26 29.02
C VAL A 28 36.91 -16.22 29.55
N THR A 29 35.94 -16.12 28.66
CA THR A 29 34.52 -16.26 28.99
C THR A 29 34.26 -17.67 29.51
N VAL A 30 33.92 -17.81 30.78
CA VAL A 30 33.60 -19.10 31.41
C VAL A 30 32.28 -19.64 30.83
N MET A 31 32.37 -20.62 29.92
CA MET A 31 31.23 -21.21 29.23
C MET A 31 30.45 -22.15 30.16
N LYS A 32 29.13 -22.02 30.27
CA LYS A 32 28.26 -22.85 31.14
C LYS A 32 27.33 -23.74 30.31
N CYS A 33 27.10 -24.96 30.78
CA CYS A 33 26.22 -25.94 30.14
C CYS A 33 24.75 -25.56 30.31
N HIS A 34 23.94 -25.61 29.26
CA HIS A 34 22.53 -25.27 29.37
C HIS A 34 21.72 -26.23 30.25
N ARG A 35 22.00 -27.53 30.20
CA ARG A 35 21.21 -28.54 30.91
C ARG A 35 21.56 -28.67 32.40
N CYS A 36 22.86 -28.69 32.73
CA CYS A 36 23.31 -28.87 34.12
C CYS A 36 23.84 -27.58 34.77
N LYS A 37 23.93 -26.47 34.02
CA LYS A 37 24.40 -25.13 34.44
C LYS A 37 25.84 -25.06 34.98
N LYS A 38 26.60 -26.16 34.96
CA LYS A 38 28.02 -26.22 35.36
C LYS A 38 28.97 -25.76 34.25
N THR A 39 30.18 -25.34 34.62
CA THR A 39 31.21 -24.89 33.68
C THR A 39 31.62 -26.00 32.72
N VAL A 40 31.76 -25.65 31.44
CA VAL A 40 32.15 -26.54 30.35
C VAL A 40 33.56 -26.18 29.91
N TYR A 41 34.48 -27.12 30.10
CA TYR A 41 35.85 -26.96 29.63
C TYR A 41 35.94 -27.25 28.12
N PRO A 42 36.85 -26.61 27.37
CA PRO A 42 36.92 -26.72 25.91
C PRO A 42 36.98 -28.15 25.36
N LYS A 43 37.59 -29.08 26.10
CA LYS A 43 37.74 -30.49 25.70
C LYS A 43 36.42 -31.28 25.72
N GLU A 44 35.40 -30.82 26.43
CA GLU A 44 34.09 -31.48 26.57
C GLU A 44 32.94 -30.65 25.99
N LYS A 45 33.27 -29.54 25.32
CA LYS A 45 32.31 -28.59 24.76
C LYS A 45 31.64 -29.17 23.52
N ILE A 46 30.31 -29.22 23.54
CA ILE A 46 29.48 -29.42 22.35
C ILE A 46 28.53 -28.23 22.22
N THR A 47 28.47 -27.63 21.04
CA THR A 47 27.55 -26.53 20.74
C THR A 47 26.48 -27.01 19.75
N SER A 48 25.22 -26.65 19.99
CA SER A 48 24.14 -26.85 19.00
C SER A 48 24.08 -25.68 18.01
N SER A 49 23.32 -25.81 16.92
CA SER A 49 23.19 -24.79 15.86
C SER A 49 22.64 -23.43 16.32
N LYS A 50 22.11 -23.32 17.54
CA LYS A 50 21.60 -22.08 18.17
C LYS A 50 22.58 -21.46 19.20
N ASP A 51 23.89 -21.71 19.08
CA ASP A 51 24.96 -21.21 20.00
C ASP A 51 24.84 -21.60 21.49
N VAL A 52 23.98 -22.56 21.82
CA VAL A 52 23.82 -23.10 23.17
C VAL A 52 24.85 -24.21 23.45
N ILE A 53 25.49 -24.13 24.62
CA ILE A 53 26.62 -25.00 24.99
C ILE A 53 26.17 -26.12 25.94
N PHE A 54 26.64 -27.34 25.69
CA PHE A 54 26.41 -28.52 26.51
C PHE A 54 27.72 -29.29 26.79
N HIS A 55 27.74 -30.09 27.86
CA HIS A 55 28.77 -31.12 28.03
C HIS A 55 28.50 -32.30 27.08
N LYS A 56 29.56 -33.00 26.66
CA LYS A 56 29.43 -34.24 25.86
C LYS A 56 28.47 -35.28 26.46
N GLY A 57 28.46 -35.44 27.80
CA GLY A 57 27.52 -36.34 28.47
C GLY A 57 26.11 -35.77 28.66
N CYS A 58 25.92 -34.46 28.53
CA CYS A 58 24.61 -33.80 28.65
C CYS A 58 23.91 -33.63 27.30
N PHE A 59 24.59 -33.96 26.19
CA PHE A 59 24.07 -33.80 24.84
C PHE A 59 23.26 -35.03 24.41
N THR A 60 22.10 -35.20 25.05
CA THR A 60 21.18 -36.33 24.84
C THR A 60 19.80 -35.82 24.46
N CYS A 61 19.01 -36.63 23.74
CA CYS A 61 17.64 -36.28 23.39
C CYS A 61 16.80 -36.01 24.66
N SER A 62 16.11 -34.87 24.71
CA SER A 62 15.27 -34.50 25.87
C SER A 62 14.16 -35.52 26.19
N VAL A 63 13.64 -36.20 25.16
CA VAL A 63 12.51 -37.15 25.29
C VAL A 63 12.97 -38.56 25.66
N CYS A 64 13.96 -39.11 24.94
CA CYS A 64 14.36 -40.52 25.09
C CYS A 64 15.74 -40.74 25.73
N GLY A 65 16.47 -39.66 26.03
CA GLY A 65 17.78 -39.74 26.69
C GLY A 65 18.92 -40.31 25.85
N THR A 66 18.69 -40.67 24.58
CA THR A 66 19.73 -41.20 23.70
C THR A 66 20.83 -40.16 23.46
N SER A 67 22.10 -40.55 23.60
CA SER A 67 23.25 -39.69 23.34
C SER A 67 23.33 -39.28 21.88
N LEU A 68 23.39 -37.98 21.63
CA LEU A 68 23.42 -37.40 20.30
C LEU A 68 24.85 -36.98 19.93
N THR A 69 25.08 -36.79 18.65
CA THR A 69 26.32 -36.19 18.12
C THR A 69 25.98 -34.92 17.34
N THR A 70 26.97 -34.07 17.09
CA THR A 70 26.77 -32.81 16.33
C THR A 70 26.16 -33.04 14.94
N ALA A 71 26.35 -34.22 14.34
CA ALA A 71 25.74 -34.58 13.05
C ALA A 71 24.29 -35.07 13.15
N ASN A 72 23.91 -35.72 14.25
CA ASN A 72 22.65 -36.48 14.34
C ASN A 72 21.58 -35.84 15.25
N HIS A 73 21.85 -34.65 15.79
CA HIS A 73 20.89 -33.91 16.61
C HIS A 73 19.96 -33.04 15.76
N LYS A 74 18.73 -32.85 16.25
CA LYS A 74 17.74 -31.90 15.73
C LYS A 74 17.31 -30.96 16.85
N THR A 75 17.01 -29.72 16.52
CA THR A 75 16.45 -28.72 17.44
C THR A 75 15.01 -28.43 17.06
N SER A 76 14.20 -28.00 18.04
CA SER A 76 12.82 -27.60 17.77
C SER A 76 12.76 -26.39 16.82
N VAL A 77 11.72 -26.36 15.99
CA VAL A 77 11.42 -25.25 15.05
C VAL A 77 11.00 -23.99 15.81
N ASP A 78 10.44 -24.14 17.01
CA ASP A 78 10.15 -23.00 17.90
C ASP A 78 11.45 -22.31 18.33
N ARG A 79 11.53 -20.99 18.13
CA ARG A 79 12.68 -20.15 18.50
C ARG A 79 12.88 -20.09 20.02
N LYS A 80 11.86 -20.41 20.83
CA LYS A 80 11.91 -20.35 22.30
C LYS A 80 12.41 -21.63 22.99
N ASP A 81 12.55 -22.74 22.27
CA ASP A 81 13.04 -24.00 22.82
C ASP A 81 14.53 -24.25 22.49
N PRO A 82 15.43 -24.17 23.50
CA PRO A 82 16.87 -24.40 23.35
C PRO A 82 17.28 -25.88 23.51
N GLU A 83 16.35 -26.82 23.68
CA GLU A 83 16.65 -28.24 23.88
C GLU A 83 16.97 -29.00 22.58
N VAL A 84 17.61 -30.17 22.73
CA VAL A 84 18.07 -31.03 21.62
C VAL A 84 17.35 -32.38 21.59
N TYR A 85 17.04 -32.84 20.38
CA TYR A 85 16.22 -34.02 20.10
C TYR A 85 16.89 -34.96 19.09
N CYS A 86 16.54 -36.25 19.13
CA CYS A 86 16.88 -37.17 18.04
C CYS A 86 15.90 -36.99 16.87
N VAL A 87 16.24 -37.54 15.70
CA VAL A 87 15.40 -37.44 14.50
C VAL A 87 13.97 -37.97 14.71
N ALA A 88 13.79 -38.98 15.56
CA ALA A 88 12.47 -39.57 15.84
C ALA A 88 11.62 -38.73 16.83
N HIS A 89 12.26 -37.99 17.74
CA HIS A 89 11.59 -37.27 18.83
C HIS A 89 11.67 -35.75 18.71
N VAL A 90 12.15 -35.23 17.58
CA VAL A 90 12.02 -33.79 17.30
C VAL A 90 10.53 -33.45 17.24
N PRO A 91 10.05 -32.47 18.02
CA PRO A 91 8.65 -32.06 17.95
C PRO A 91 8.33 -31.61 16.52
N LYS A 92 7.54 -32.42 15.82
CA LYS A 92 6.91 -32.02 14.56
C LYS A 92 5.72 -31.16 14.93
N LEU A 93 5.57 -29.99 14.31
CA LEU A 93 4.34 -29.21 14.40
C LEU A 93 3.18 -30.13 14.00
N GLN A 94 2.47 -30.66 14.99
CA GLN A 94 1.18 -31.28 14.74
C GLN A 94 0.22 -30.13 14.55
N VAL A 95 -0.02 -29.81 13.29
CA VAL A 95 -1.15 -29.01 12.84
C VAL A 95 -2.39 -29.73 13.36
N LYS A 96 -2.90 -29.29 14.51
CA LYS A 96 -4.29 -29.56 14.85
C LYS A 96 -5.09 -28.89 13.74
N SER A 97 -5.92 -29.69 13.08
CA SER A 97 -6.83 -29.31 12.00
C SER A 97 -7.39 -27.89 12.19
N LEU A 98 -6.72 -26.94 11.56
CA LEU A 98 -7.30 -25.68 11.14
C LEU A 98 -7.97 -25.96 9.80
N ASP A 99 -9.16 -25.41 9.64
CA ASP A 99 -10.08 -25.63 8.52
C ASP A 99 -9.33 -25.55 7.17
N LEU A 100 -9.48 -26.62 6.36
CA LEU A 100 -8.86 -26.79 5.05
C LEU A 100 -9.53 -25.92 3.96
N ASN A 101 -10.36 -24.95 4.37
CA ASN A 101 -11.12 -24.05 3.49
C ASN A 101 -10.65 -22.60 3.59
N ALA A 102 -9.35 -22.32 3.39
CA ALA A 102 -8.91 -20.95 3.11
C ALA A 102 -9.39 -20.55 1.69
N ARG A 103 -10.67 -20.17 1.60
CA ARG A 103 -11.41 -19.97 0.33
C ARG A 103 -10.68 -19.03 -0.63
N GLY A 104 -10.03 -17.97 -0.15
CA GLY A 104 -9.33 -17.00 -1.01
C GLY A 104 -8.12 -17.56 -1.78
N ILE A 105 -7.32 -18.43 -1.17
CA ILE A 105 -6.09 -18.97 -1.80
C ILE A 105 -6.41 -20.19 -2.67
N LEU A 106 -7.30 -21.07 -2.22
CA LEU A 106 -7.76 -22.21 -3.02
C LEU A 106 -8.44 -21.72 -4.29
N SER A 107 -9.30 -20.71 -4.18
CA SER A 107 -9.89 -20.02 -5.33
C SER A 107 -8.82 -19.46 -6.27
N ALA A 108 -7.79 -18.77 -5.76
CA ALA A 108 -6.69 -18.23 -6.58
C ALA A 108 -5.86 -19.32 -7.29
N VAL A 109 -5.66 -20.48 -6.66
CA VAL A 109 -4.92 -21.62 -7.23
C VAL A 109 -5.78 -22.42 -8.21
N GLU A 110 -7.06 -22.62 -7.93
CA GLU A 110 -8.04 -23.21 -8.84
C GLU A 110 -8.23 -22.35 -10.09
N GLN A 111 -8.18 -21.01 -9.95
CA GLN A 111 -8.19 -20.07 -11.07
C GLN A 111 -7.03 -20.26 -12.03
N SER A 112 -5.80 -20.54 -11.57
CA SER A 112 -4.69 -20.82 -12.51
C SER A 112 -4.96 -22.06 -13.37
N LYS A 113 -5.69 -23.05 -12.82
CA LYS A 113 -6.08 -24.29 -13.53
C LYS A 113 -7.31 -24.05 -14.41
N LEU A 114 -8.28 -23.26 -13.96
CA LEU A 114 -9.47 -22.87 -14.72
C LEU A 114 -9.09 -21.98 -15.90
N ARG A 115 -8.16 -21.03 -15.73
CA ARG A 115 -7.60 -20.19 -16.80
C ARG A 115 -6.86 -21.03 -17.85
N GLU A 116 -6.09 -22.04 -17.44
CA GLU A 116 -5.51 -23.02 -18.37
C GLU A 116 -6.58 -23.86 -19.10
N ARG A 117 -7.66 -24.24 -18.42
CA ARG A 117 -8.78 -25.02 -19.01
C ARG A 117 -9.60 -24.18 -19.99
N LEU A 118 -9.97 -22.96 -19.62
CA LEU A 118 -10.69 -22.00 -20.48
C LEU A 118 -9.81 -21.52 -21.64
N ALA A 119 -8.50 -21.34 -21.44
CA ALA A 119 -7.58 -21.05 -22.53
C ALA A 119 -7.46 -22.22 -23.52
N LYS A 120 -7.51 -23.48 -23.04
CA LYS A 120 -7.58 -24.67 -23.91
C LYS A 120 -8.89 -24.74 -24.70
N ILE A 121 -10.00 -24.35 -24.09
CA ILE A 121 -11.32 -24.24 -24.74
C ILE A 121 -11.29 -23.09 -25.77
N ALA A 122 -10.71 -21.93 -25.45
CA ALA A 122 -10.56 -20.78 -26.34
C ALA A 122 -9.53 -21.00 -27.48
N THR A 123 -8.61 -21.96 -27.34
CA THR A 123 -7.71 -22.39 -28.43
C THR A 123 -8.39 -23.27 -29.48
N LEU A 124 -9.64 -23.68 -29.30
CA LEU A 124 -10.51 -24.14 -30.40
C LEU A 124 -10.96 -22.92 -31.21
N LYS A 125 -10.00 -22.24 -31.84
CA LYS A 125 -10.31 -21.23 -32.87
C LYS A 125 -10.97 -21.95 -34.04
N GLY A 126 -12.27 -21.72 -34.22
CA GLY A 126 -12.88 -21.81 -35.54
C GLY A 126 -12.04 -20.99 -36.55
N PRO A 127 -11.93 -21.44 -37.81
CA PRO A 127 -11.03 -20.80 -38.76
C PRO A 127 -11.47 -19.36 -39.01
N SER A 128 -10.49 -18.45 -39.09
CA SER A 128 -10.70 -17.04 -39.42
C SER A 128 -11.33 -16.92 -40.81
N ILE A 129 -12.55 -16.39 -40.86
CA ILE A 129 -13.18 -15.98 -42.12
C ILE A 129 -12.63 -14.57 -42.43
N GLY A 130 -11.78 -14.49 -43.45
CA GLY A 130 -11.45 -13.22 -44.09
C GLY A 130 -12.65 -12.67 -44.88
N PRO A 131 -12.68 -11.38 -45.22
CA PRO A 131 -13.87 -10.69 -45.75
C PRO A 131 -14.31 -11.13 -47.16
N ASP A 132 -13.67 -12.13 -47.76
CA ASP A 132 -13.75 -12.42 -49.20
C ASP A 132 -14.48 -13.73 -49.53
N ALA A 133 -15.06 -14.41 -48.53
CA ALA A 133 -15.74 -15.70 -48.73
C ALA A 133 -17.26 -15.55 -49.00
N GLN A 134 -17.64 -14.66 -49.91
CA GLN A 134 -18.90 -14.81 -50.66
C GLN A 134 -18.56 -15.56 -51.95
N PHE A 135 -19.31 -16.63 -52.23
CA PHE A 135 -19.17 -17.54 -53.37
C PHE A 135 -18.07 -18.61 -53.23
N ILE A 136 -18.46 -19.83 -52.85
CA ILE A 136 -18.42 -21.02 -53.72
C ILE A 136 -19.26 -22.14 -53.10
N SER A 137 -20.04 -22.76 -53.98
CA SER A 137 -21.02 -23.82 -53.81
C SER A 137 -20.43 -25.22 -53.57
N HIS A 138 -21.06 -25.95 -52.64
CA HIS A 138 -21.21 -27.42 -52.55
C HIS A 138 -19.99 -28.33 -52.23
N PRO A 139 -20.26 -29.54 -51.66
CA PRO A 139 -19.49 -30.12 -50.56
C PRO A 139 -18.71 -31.37 -50.98
N VAL A 140 -17.42 -31.48 -50.63
CA VAL A 140 -16.69 -32.75 -50.71
C VAL A 140 -15.60 -32.84 -49.64
N SER A 141 -15.76 -33.85 -48.74
CA SER A 141 -14.73 -34.61 -48.00
C SER A 141 -13.88 -33.82 -46.99
N VAL A 142 -14.04 -33.90 -45.65
CA VAL A 142 -14.44 -34.98 -44.71
C VAL A 142 -13.81 -36.34 -45.03
N GLN A 143 -12.56 -36.52 -44.59
CA GLN A 143 -11.98 -37.80 -44.17
C GLN A 143 -10.58 -37.55 -43.61
N GLY A 144 -10.47 -37.25 -42.31
CA GLY A 144 -9.16 -37.01 -41.69
C GLY A 144 -9.07 -37.08 -40.17
N LEU A 145 -10.12 -36.78 -39.41
CA LEU A 145 -10.06 -36.79 -37.93
C LEU A 145 -11.14 -37.65 -37.26
N ASN A 146 -11.57 -38.68 -37.99
CA ASN A 146 -12.50 -39.74 -37.58
C ASN A 146 -11.87 -40.75 -36.60
N ARG A 147 -11.14 -40.30 -35.57
CA ARG A 147 -10.53 -41.18 -34.55
C ARG A 147 -11.04 -41.01 -33.11
N TYR A 148 -11.94 -40.06 -32.87
CA TYR A 148 -12.80 -40.07 -31.69
C TYR A 148 -14.25 -40.17 -32.17
N GLY A 149 -14.60 -41.38 -32.63
CA GLY A 149 -15.93 -41.71 -33.12
C GLY A 149 -16.83 -42.18 -31.97
N GLY A 150 -17.47 -41.22 -31.31
CA GLY A 150 -18.76 -41.36 -30.64
C GLY A 150 -19.63 -40.25 -31.19
N LYS A 151 -20.85 -40.57 -31.63
CA LYS A 151 -21.71 -39.73 -32.46
C LYS A 151 -21.88 -38.31 -31.91
N ALA A 152 -21.48 -37.33 -32.70
CA ALA A 152 -22.06 -36.00 -32.67
C ALA A 152 -23.50 -36.10 -33.22
N GLU A 153 -24.45 -36.38 -32.34
CA GLU A 153 -25.84 -35.95 -32.51
C GLU A 153 -25.95 -34.55 -31.87
N GLU A 154 -26.90 -33.73 -32.34
CA GLU A 154 -26.94 -32.26 -32.32
C GLU A 154 -27.10 -31.56 -30.94
N THR A 155 -26.63 -32.14 -29.84
CA THR A 155 -26.96 -31.66 -28.48
C THR A 155 -25.71 -31.18 -27.73
N HIS A 156 -25.60 -29.85 -27.59
CA HIS A 156 -25.24 -29.08 -26.36
C HIS A 156 -24.76 -27.65 -26.72
N MET A 157 -25.70 -26.78 -27.07
CA MET A 157 -25.48 -25.32 -27.30
C MET A 157 -25.23 -24.51 -26.01
N TYR A 158 -25.41 -25.10 -24.83
CA TYR A 158 -25.50 -24.38 -23.56
C TYR A 158 -24.15 -23.88 -22.98
N PRO A 159 -23.01 -24.60 -23.06
CA PRO A 159 -21.73 -24.07 -22.56
C PRO A 159 -21.24 -22.82 -23.30
N ALA A 160 -21.48 -22.76 -24.62
CA ALA A 160 -21.15 -21.58 -25.43
C ALA A 160 -22.12 -20.42 -25.18
N LEU A 161 -23.41 -20.71 -24.97
CA LEU A 161 -24.42 -19.72 -24.62
C LEU A 161 -24.13 -19.07 -23.26
N LEU A 162 -23.76 -19.86 -22.25
CA LEU A 162 -23.38 -19.39 -20.92
C LEU A 162 -22.15 -18.46 -20.95
N LEU A 163 -21.12 -18.81 -21.74
CA LEU A 163 -19.95 -17.96 -21.92
C LEU A 163 -20.29 -16.66 -22.66
N HIS A 164 -21.09 -16.73 -23.72
CA HIS A 164 -21.55 -15.53 -24.44
C HIS A 164 -22.42 -14.62 -23.56
N LYS A 165 -23.29 -15.21 -22.75
CA LYS A 165 -24.15 -14.48 -21.80
C LYS A 165 -23.31 -13.84 -20.68
N ARG A 166 -22.30 -14.53 -20.16
CA ARG A 166 -21.32 -13.98 -19.22
C ARG A 166 -20.62 -12.75 -19.81
N ASP A 167 -20.10 -12.86 -21.04
CA ASP A 167 -19.39 -11.77 -21.70
C ASP A 167 -20.33 -10.58 -21.98
N GLU A 168 -21.58 -10.85 -22.40
CA GLU A 168 -22.62 -9.82 -22.57
C GLU A 168 -22.95 -9.10 -21.26
N LEU A 169 -23.00 -9.83 -20.14
CA LEU A 169 -23.30 -9.26 -18.82
C LEU A 169 -22.12 -8.49 -18.24
N GLN A 170 -20.89 -8.95 -18.46
CA GLN A 170 -19.67 -8.19 -18.15
C GLN A 170 -19.63 -6.87 -18.93
N GLU A 171 -20.04 -6.89 -20.21
CA GLU A 171 -20.15 -5.69 -21.02
C GLU A 171 -21.23 -4.73 -20.50
N LYS A 172 -22.41 -5.25 -20.10
CA LYS A 172 -23.47 -4.43 -19.47
C LYS A 172 -23.01 -3.81 -18.15
N LEU A 173 -22.29 -4.56 -17.32
CA LEU A 173 -21.71 -4.04 -16.08
C LEU A 173 -20.72 -2.91 -16.39
N ARG A 174 -19.83 -3.12 -17.35
CA ARG A 174 -18.85 -2.10 -17.78
C ARG A 174 -19.54 -0.82 -18.23
N HIS A 175 -20.56 -0.92 -19.09
CA HIS A 175 -21.32 0.25 -19.52
C HIS A 175 -22.02 0.96 -18.36
N ALA A 176 -22.61 0.21 -17.41
CA ALA A 176 -23.22 0.81 -16.23
C ALA A 176 -22.18 1.52 -15.33
N GLN A 177 -20.96 0.97 -15.21
CA GLN A 177 -19.83 1.63 -14.53
C GLN A 177 -19.40 2.91 -15.25
N GLU A 178 -19.26 2.88 -16.58
CA GLU A 178 -18.88 4.03 -17.40
C GLU A 178 -19.90 5.18 -17.28
N GLU A 179 -21.20 4.86 -17.33
CA GLU A 179 -22.28 5.84 -17.18
C GLU A 179 -22.31 6.46 -15.77
N LEU A 180 -22.11 5.65 -14.73
CA LEU A 180 -22.04 6.15 -13.37
C LEU A 180 -20.76 6.96 -13.14
N GLU A 181 -19.60 6.51 -13.62
CA GLU A 181 -18.34 7.26 -13.57
C GLU A 181 -18.49 8.63 -14.25
N LEU A 182 -19.20 8.72 -15.38
CA LEU A 182 -19.43 9.99 -16.07
C LEU A 182 -20.21 10.98 -15.18
N ARG A 183 -21.30 10.52 -14.54
CA ARG A 183 -22.07 11.36 -13.60
C ARG A 183 -21.24 11.78 -12.40
N GLN A 184 -20.47 10.85 -11.83
CA GLN A 184 -19.57 11.12 -10.70
C GLN A 184 -18.49 12.15 -11.07
N ARG A 185 -17.97 12.09 -12.29
CA ARG A 185 -17.01 13.06 -12.82
C ARG A 185 -17.59 14.47 -12.92
N GLU A 186 -18.86 14.63 -13.29
CA GLU A 186 -19.52 15.95 -13.29
C GLU A 186 -19.62 16.54 -11.88
N GLU A 187 -19.93 15.72 -10.87
CA GLU A 187 -19.96 16.15 -9.46
C GLU A 187 -18.57 16.56 -8.96
N GLU A 188 -17.53 15.81 -9.31
CA GLU A 188 -16.13 16.12 -8.99
C GLU A 188 -15.66 17.42 -9.64
N GLN A 189 -15.99 17.63 -10.91
CA GLN A 189 -15.65 18.87 -11.63
C GLN A 189 -16.32 20.09 -10.98
N ALA A 190 -17.58 19.95 -10.56
CA ALA A 190 -18.29 21.00 -9.84
C ALA A 190 -17.61 21.32 -8.49
N LEU A 191 -17.23 20.29 -7.74
CA LEU A 191 -16.51 20.45 -6.47
C LEU A 191 -15.12 21.09 -6.68
N LEU A 192 -14.37 20.66 -7.70
CA LEU A 192 -13.07 21.22 -8.02
C LEU A 192 -13.16 22.69 -8.46
N THR A 193 -14.23 23.06 -9.15
CA THR A 193 -14.52 24.44 -9.54
C THR A 193 -14.79 25.30 -8.30
N LYS A 194 -15.61 24.80 -7.38
CA LYS A 194 -15.85 25.44 -6.08
C LYS A 194 -14.54 25.64 -5.31
N PHE A 195 -13.67 24.63 -5.26
CA PHE A 195 -12.37 24.72 -4.57
C PHE A 195 -11.42 25.76 -5.17
N GLN A 196 -11.44 25.93 -6.49
CA GLN A 196 -10.65 26.98 -7.15
C GLN A 196 -11.15 28.36 -6.75
N GLN A 197 -12.46 28.59 -6.79
CA GLN A 197 -13.08 29.85 -6.36
C GLN A 197 -12.76 30.17 -4.90
N GLU A 198 -12.83 29.19 -3.99
CA GLU A 198 -12.48 29.38 -2.58
C GLU A 198 -11.01 29.79 -2.38
N ARG A 199 -10.09 29.19 -3.14
CA ARG A 199 -8.66 29.55 -3.08
C ARG A 199 -8.41 30.97 -3.58
N GLU A 200 -9.06 31.37 -4.67
CA GLU A 200 -9.00 32.74 -5.20
C GLU A 200 -9.56 33.76 -4.20
N VAL A 201 -10.67 33.43 -3.52
CA VAL A 201 -11.24 34.27 -2.45
C VAL A 201 -10.27 34.40 -1.29
N VAL A 202 -9.62 33.32 -0.86
CA VAL A 202 -8.64 33.36 0.24
C VAL A 202 -7.43 34.21 -0.13
N GLU A 203 -6.90 34.03 -1.34
CA GLU A 203 -5.76 34.79 -1.83
C GLU A 203 -6.09 36.29 -1.97
N SER A 204 -7.24 36.63 -2.58
CA SER A 204 -7.69 38.01 -2.72
C SER A 204 -7.94 38.69 -1.36
N THR A 205 -8.58 37.98 -0.41
CA THR A 205 -8.82 38.52 0.94
C THR A 205 -7.50 38.80 1.67
N VAL A 206 -6.52 37.90 1.58
CA VAL A 206 -5.21 38.11 2.22
C VAL A 206 -4.43 39.25 1.56
N LYS A 207 -4.54 39.39 0.23
CA LYS A 207 -3.98 40.53 -0.51
C LYS A 207 -4.59 41.86 -0.06
N GLU A 208 -5.92 41.96 -0.02
CA GLU A 208 -6.64 43.17 0.42
C GLU A 208 -6.29 43.55 1.87
N GLU A 209 -6.24 42.58 2.79
CA GLU A 209 -5.81 42.82 4.18
C GLU A 209 -4.37 43.35 4.26
N THR A 210 -3.49 42.90 3.36
CA THR A 210 -2.08 43.27 3.32
C THR A 210 -1.89 44.66 2.75
N GLU A 211 -2.64 45.02 1.71
CA GLU A 211 -2.70 46.39 1.16
C GLU A 211 -3.21 47.38 2.21
N ASN A 212 -4.30 47.04 2.91
CA ASN A 212 -4.83 47.85 4.01
C ASN A 212 -3.83 47.99 5.17
N GLU A 213 -3.10 46.93 5.55
CA GLU A 213 -2.05 47.01 6.59
C GLU A 213 -0.88 47.89 6.13
N TRP A 214 -0.51 47.82 4.85
CA TRP A 214 0.54 48.66 4.25
C TRP A 214 0.15 50.15 4.26
N GLU A 215 -1.06 50.51 3.82
CA GLU A 215 -1.55 51.89 3.87
C GLU A 215 -1.55 52.45 5.29
N ASN A 216 -2.03 51.66 6.26
CA ASN A 216 -2.01 52.02 7.67
C ASN A 216 -0.57 52.23 8.20
N ARG A 217 0.40 51.43 7.74
CA ARG A 217 1.82 51.63 8.12
C ARG A 217 2.42 52.87 7.49
N LEU A 218 2.13 53.16 6.22
CA LEU A 218 2.56 54.41 5.57
C LEU A 218 2.00 55.65 6.28
N GLN A 219 0.72 55.63 6.67
CA GLN A 219 0.11 56.72 7.44
C GLN A 219 0.81 56.90 8.79
N ASN A 220 1.08 55.81 9.52
CA ASN A 220 1.79 55.86 10.80
C ASN A 220 3.22 56.40 10.69
N ILE A 221 3.96 56.00 9.65
CA ILE A 221 5.32 56.52 9.36
C ILE A 221 5.24 58.03 9.09
N THR A 222 4.29 58.45 8.25
CA THR A 222 4.09 59.87 7.91
C THR A 222 3.76 60.70 9.16
N GLN A 223 2.82 60.25 10.00
CA GLN A 223 2.47 60.92 11.25
C GLN A 223 3.65 60.99 12.23
N ARG A 224 4.50 59.95 12.27
CA ARG A 224 5.71 59.94 13.11
C ARG A 224 6.71 61.01 12.65
N LEU A 225 6.92 61.15 11.34
CA LEU A 225 7.79 62.17 10.76
C LEU A 225 7.24 63.59 10.98
N GLU A 226 5.92 63.79 10.84
CA GLU A 226 5.27 65.07 11.17
C GLU A 226 5.47 65.48 12.63
N LYS A 227 5.31 64.53 13.58
CA LYS A 227 5.54 64.79 15.00
C LYS A 227 7.00 65.18 15.28
N GLN A 228 7.96 64.53 14.61
CA GLN A 228 9.38 64.90 14.72
C GLN A 228 9.64 66.30 14.17
N TYR A 229 9.01 66.66 13.05
CA TYR A 229 9.12 67.98 12.45
C TYR A 229 8.58 69.07 13.37
N LYS A 230 7.36 68.90 13.90
CA LYS A 230 6.73 69.81 14.87
C LYS A 230 7.62 70.06 16.09
N LYS A 231 8.34 69.03 16.54
CA LYS A 231 9.25 69.11 17.69
C LYS A 231 10.54 69.90 17.40
N LYS A 232 11.04 69.90 16.16
CA LYS A 232 12.28 70.58 15.77
C LYS A 232 12.06 72.01 15.25
N ASN A 233 11.01 72.26 14.49
CA ASN A 233 10.83 73.50 13.71
C ASN A 233 9.58 74.31 14.09
N GLY A 234 8.78 73.88 15.07
CA GLY A 234 7.57 74.61 15.49
C GLY A 234 6.32 74.29 14.64
N LYS A 235 5.37 75.22 14.54
CA LYS A 235 4.07 75.03 13.84
C LYS A 235 4.07 75.41 12.36
N ASP A 236 5.21 75.80 11.80
CA ASP A 236 5.30 76.31 10.43
C ASP A 236 5.32 75.16 9.40
N TYR A 237 4.19 74.89 8.74
CA TYR A 237 4.00 73.70 7.89
C TYR A 237 4.50 73.87 6.45
N GLU A 238 4.79 75.10 5.99
CA GLU A 238 5.16 75.38 4.59
C GLU A 238 6.49 74.71 4.20
N GLN A 239 7.39 74.47 5.16
CA GLN A 239 8.70 73.85 4.90
C GLN A 239 8.74 72.34 5.15
N PHE A 240 7.61 71.69 5.47
CA PHE A 240 7.55 70.24 5.73
C PHE A 240 7.96 69.37 4.52
N PRO A 241 7.53 69.68 3.28
CA PRO A 241 7.98 68.92 2.10
C PRO A 241 9.51 68.95 1.94
N THR A 242 10.14 70.11 2.10
CA THR A 242 11.60 70.28 2.01
C THR A 242 12.33 69.49 3.11
N PHE A 243 11.77 69.40 4.32
CA PHE A 243 12.31 68.60 5.41
C PHE A 243 12.31 67.10 5.10
N LEU A 244 11.26 66.57 4.48
CA LEU A 244 11.18 65.17 4.05
C LEU A 244 12.26 64.80 3.02
N PHE A 245 12.69 65.75 2.18
CA PHE A 245 13.76 65.54 1.21
C PHE A 245 15.18 65.74 1.78
N SER A 246 15.32 66.16 3.04
CA SER A 246 16.64 66.21 3.68
C SER A 246 17.24 64.80 3.74
N THR A 247 18.54 64.69 3.44
CA THR A 247 19.22 63.39 3.26
C THR A 247 19.06 62.45 4.45
N ASN A 248 19.06 62.97 5.68
CA ASN A 248 18.91 62.15 6.87
C ASN A 248 17.47 61.67 7.09
N VAL A 249 16.46 62.53 6.86
CA VAL A 249 15.04 62.17 7.03
C VAL A 249 14.59 61.23 5.93
N LYS A 250 15.07 61.44 4.70
CA LYS A 250 14.82 60.53 3.58
C LYS A 250 15.33 59.12 3.85
N LYS A 251 16.58 58.97 4.30
CA LYS A 251 17.16 57.66 4.67
C LYS A 251 16.40 56.99 5.80
N GLU A 252 15.98 57.74 6.81
CA GLU A 252 15.18 57.21 7.92
C GLU A 252 13.79 56.76 7.46
N LYS A 253 13.13 57.54 6.59
CA LYS A 253 11.84 57.17 5.99
C LYS A 253 11.97 55.87 5.19
N GLU A 254 12.95 55.79 4.29
CA GLU A 254 13.23 54.58 3.49
C GLU A 254 13.48 53.36 4.39
N ARG A 255 14.28 53.52 5.45
CA ARG A 255 14.53 52.45 6.43
C ARG A 255 13.25 51.98 7.12
N LEU A 256 12.40 52.89 7.59
CA LEU A 256 11.14 52.54 8.26
C LEU A 256 10.16 51.86 7.30
N GLU A 257 10.11 52.29 6.03
CA GLU A 257 9.30 51.66 4.99
C GLU A 257 9.80 50.25 4.66
N ASP A 258 11.12 50.04 4.56
CA ASP A 258 11.72 48.72 4.33
C ASP A 258 11.50 47.76 5.50
N GLU A 259 11.65 48.23 6.74
CA GLU A 259 11.34 47.46 7.95
C GLU A 259 9.86 47.06 7.98
N ALA A 260 8.95 48.00 7.70
CA ALA A 260 7.51 47.72 7.64
C ALA A 260 7.15 46.73 6.52
N ARG A 261 7.79 46.85 5.35
CA ARG A 261 7.55 45.94 4.21
C ARG A 261 7.93 44.51 4.56
N LYS A 262 9.11 44.29 5.14
CA LYS A 262 9.56 42.96 5.58
C LYS A 262 8.64 42.35 6.63
N ASP A 263 8.19 43.16 7.59
CA ASP A 263 7.30 42.71 8.65
C ASP A 263 5.93 42.29 8.10
N ILE A 264 5.39 43.07 7.16
CA ILE A 264 4.14 42.78 6.46
C ILE A 264 4.28 41.55 5.56
N GLU A 265 5.39 41.40 4.83
CA GLU A 265 5.66 40.23 3.97
C GLU A 265 5.70 38.92 4.79
N ASN A 266 6.37 38.94 5.95
CA ASN A 266 6.39 37.80 6.86
C ASN A 266 4.99 37.47 7.40
N LYS A 267 4.22 38.49 7.81
CA LYS A 267 2.83 38.29 8.27
C LYS A 267 1.91 37.81 7.15
N HIS A 268 2.01 38.36 5.95
CA HIS A 268 1.26 37.93 4.76
C HIS A 268 1.53 36.46 4.48
N THR A 269 2.81 36.07 4.43
CA THR A 269 3.22 34.68 4.20
C THR A 269 2.66 33.73 5.26
N GLN A 270 2.72 34.13 6.54
CA GLN A 270 2.19 33.32 7.64
C GLN A 270 0.65 33.24 7.64
N LYS A 271 -0.05 34.36 7.40
CA LYS A 271 -1.52 34.41 7.30
C LYS A 271 -2.02 33.58 6.12
N LEU A 272 -1.40 33.75 4.94
CA LEU A 272 -1.73 32.98 3.75
C LEU A 272 -1.56 31.49 4.03
N ARG A 273 -0.40 31.08 4.55
CA ARG A 273 -0.13 29.68 4.93
C ARG A 273 -1.20 29.11 5.86
N ASN A 274 -1.56 29.83 6.93
CA ASN A 274 -2.54 29.35 7.90
C ASN A 274 -3.95 29.22 7.30
N ARG A 275 -4.39 30.20 6.50
CA ARG A 275 -5.71 30.15 5.83
C ARG A 275 -5.74 29.05 4.78
N THR A 276 -4.69 28.93 3.96
CA THR A 276 -4.56 27.87 2.97
C THR A 276 -4.60 26.49 3.61
N LEU A 277 -3.90 26.26 4.73
CA LEU A 277 -3.95 24.98 5.45
C LEU A 277 -5.37 24.63 5.94
N LYS A 278 -6.10 25.62 6.46
CA LYS A 278 -7.48 25.42 6.91
C LYS A 278 -8.42 25.06 5.76
N VAL A 279 -8.27 25.75 4.63
CA VAL A 279 -9.07 25.51 3.43
C VAL A 279 -8.74 24.14 2.84
N ILE A 280 -7.46 23.76 2.76
CA ILE A 280 -7.06 22.42 2.30
C ILE A 280 -7.67 21.32 3.18
N ALA A 281 -7.64 21.47 4.51
CA ALA A 281 -8.24 20.49 5.41
C ALA A 281 -9.76 20.36 5.19
N GLN A 282 -10.46 21.47 4.95
CA GLN A 282 -11.88 21.44 4.59
C GLN A 282 -12.11 20.77 3.23
N GLN A 283 -11.29 21.08 2.24
CA GLN A 283 -11.38 20.49 0.89
C GLN A 283 -11.17 18.97 0.93
N GLN A 284 -10.20 18.49 1.72
CA GLN A 284 -9.97 17.06 1.92
C GLN A 284 -11.19 16.36 2.56
N GLU A 285 -11.84 17.00 3.53
CA GLU A 285 -13.05 16.46 4.15
C GLU A 285 -14.23 16.42 3.15
N GLU A 286 -14.43 17.48 2.37
CA GLU A 286 -15.48 17.52 1.34
C GLU A 286 -15.23 16.48 0.23
N THR A 287 -13.97 16.27 -0.20
CA THR A 287 -13.64 15.22 -1.16
C THR A 287 -13.85 13.81 -0.57
N SER A 288 -13.42 13.57 0.68
CA SER A 288 -13.64 12.30 1.37
C SER A 288 -15.14 11.95 1.43
N GLN A 289 -15.99 12.93 1.77
CA GLN A 289 -17.46 12.74 1.78
C GLN A 289 -18.04 12.47 0.39
N LEU A 290 -17.54 13.14 -0.65
CA LEU A 290 -17.96 12.88 -2.03
C LEU A 290 -17.58 11.46 -2.45
N VAL A 291 -16.34 11.04 -2.19
CA VAL A 291 -15.89 9.68 -2.52
C VAL A 291 -16.64 8.63 -1.71
N ASP A 292 -16.98 8.90 -0.45
CA ASP A 292 -17.82 8.02 0.35
C ASP A 292 -19.20 7.78 -0.29
N LYS A 293 -19.85 8.86 -0.76
CA LYS A 293 -21.11 8.79 -1.50
C LYS A 293 -20.94 8.00 -2.80
N GLN A 294 -19.97 8.37 -3.64
CA GLN A 294 -19.72 7.75 -4.94
C GLN A 294 -19.36 6.27 -4.84
N SER A 295 -18.56 5.90 -3.84
CA SER A 295 -18.22 4.51 -3.56
C SER A 295 -19.45 3.69 -3.16
N SER A 296 -20.37 4.27 -2.41
CA SER A 296 -21.62 3.61 -2.03
C SER A 296 -22.52 3.39 -3.25
N GLU A 297 -22.71 4.44 -4.06
CA GLU A 297 -23.47 4.35 -5.32
C GLU A 297 -22.87 3.30 -6.28
N MET A 298 -21.54 3.23 -6.38
CA MET A 298 -20.87 2.25 -7.22
C MET A 298 -21.13 0.82 -6.74
N LEU A 299 -21.02 0.57 -5.43
CA LEU A 299 -21.27 -0.75 -4.85
C LEU A 299 -22.76 -1.14 -4.95
N GLU A 300 -23.68 -0.20 -4.76
CA GLU A 300 -25.13 -0.43 -4.94
C GLU A 300 -25.46 -0.79 -6.39
N MET A 301 -24.91 -0.05 -7.36
CA MET A 301 -25.07 -0.35 -8.79
C MET A 301 -24.53 -1.75 -9.11
N MET A 302 -23.35 -2.10 -8.59
CA MET A 302 -22.79 -3.44 -8.78
C MET A 302 -23.65 -4.53 -8.14
N GLN A 303 -24.20 -4.29 -6.95
CA GLN A 303 -25.13 -5.21 -6.28
C GLN A 303 -26.41 -5.42 -7.09
N GLU A 304 -26.97 -4.36 -7.67
CA GLU A 304 -28.13 -4.43 -8.55
C GLU A 304 -27.80 -5.27 -9.79
N LYS A 305 -26.69 -4.98 -10.47
CA LYS A 305 -26.24 -5.76 -11.65
C LYS A 305 -25.93 -7.21 -11.33
N LYS A 306 -25.42 -7.50 -10.12
CA LYS A 306 -25.23 -8.87 -9.66
C LYS A 306 -26.56 -9.61 -9.50
N LYS A 307 -27.60 -8.97 -8.96
CA LYS A 307 -28.93 -9.57 -8.84
C LYS A 307 -29.55 -9.84 -10.21
N ASP A 308 -29.38 -8.93 -11.16
CA ASP A 308 -29.79 -9.14 -12.55
C ASP A 308 -29.10 -10.39 -13.13
N LEU A 309 -27.80 -10.56 -12.87
CA LEU A 309 -27.01 -11.72 -13.30
C LEU A 309 -27.46 -13.02 -12.62
N GLU A 310 -27.74 -12.99 -11.31
CA GLU A 310 -28.27 -14.15 -10.58
C GLU A 310 -29.63 -14.59 -11.15
N ALA A 311 -30.51 -13.64 -11.48
CA ALA A 311 -31.80 -13.92 -12.10
C ALA A 311 -31.66 -14.52 -13.53
N ASP A 312 -30.77 -13.96 -14.36
CA ASP A 312 -30.49 -14.50 -15.70
C ASP A 312 -29.90 -15.93 -15.63
N LEU A 313 -29.05 -16.21 -14.64
CA LEU A 313 -28.48 -17.55 -14.43
C LEU A 313 -29.53 -18.56 -13.94
N GLU A 314 -30.44 -18.14 -13.06
CA GLU A 314 -31.58 -18.96 -12.63
C GLU A 314 -32.50 -19.32 -13.81
N GLU A 315 -32.74 -18.36 -14.73
CA GLU A 315 -33.53 -18.62 -15.95
C GLU A 315 -32.85 -19.66 -16.84
N ILE A 316 -31.55 -19.54 -17.09
CA ILE A 316 -30.80 -20.51 -17.90
C ILE A 316 -30.77 -21.89 -17.23
N GLN A 317 -30.59 -21.94 -15.91
CA GLN A 317 -30.62 -23.22 -15.18
C GLN A 317 -31.99 -23.89 -15.30
N LYS A 318 -33.07 -23.10 -15.31
CA LYS A 318 -34.43 -23.61 -15.52
C LYS A 318 -34.62 -24.17 -16.93
N GLU A 319 -34.14 -23.48 -17.96
CA GLU A 319 -34.16 -23.98 -19.34
C GLU A 319 -33.39 -25.30 -19.48
N ILE A 320 -32.23 -25.43 -18.84
CA ILE A 320 -31.45 -26.67 -18.81
C ILE A 320 -32.26 -27.79 -18.15
N ASN A 321 -32.85 -27.54 -16.98
CA ASN A 321 -33.65 -28.55 -16.27
C ASN A 321 -34.88 -28.98 -17.08
N GLU A 322 -35.59 -28.05 -17.73
CA GLU A 322 -36.74 -28.35 -18.59
C GLU A 322 -36.32 -29.20 -19.81
N ALA A 323 -35.16 -28.93 -20.42
CA ALA A 323 -34.65 -29.71 -21.53
C ALA A 323 -34.15 -31.11 -21.12
N ILE A 324 -33.60 -31.26 -19.91
CA ILE A 324 -33.31 -32.58 -19.31
C ILE A 324 -34.59 -33.37 -19.07
N GLU A 325 -35.64 -32.75 -18.51
CA GLU A 325 -36.93 -33.40 -18.29
C GLU A 325 -37.61 -33.88 -19.60
N ASN A 326 -37.33 -33.21 -20.71
CA ASN A 326 -37.84 -33.56 -22.03
C ASN A 326 -37.00 -34.61 -22.78
N ASP A 327 -36.01 -35.25 -22.13
CA ASP A 327 -35.03 -36.17 -22.75
C ASP A 327 -34.26 -35.54 -23.94
N GLU A 328 -34.18 -34.21 -24.00
CA GLU A 328 -33.43 -33.50 -25.06
C GLU A 328 -31.95 -33.36 -24.71
N LEU A 329 -31.56 -33.58 -23.46
CA LEU A 329 -30.22 -33.38 -22.92
C LEU A 329 -29.85 -34.47 -21.90
N ASP A 330 -28.59 -34.90 -21.89
CA ASP A 330 -28.07 -35.89 -20.94
C ASP A 330 -27.70 -35.21 -19.60
N PRO A 331 -28.23 -35.66 -18.45
CA PRO A 331 -27.83 -35.14 -17.13
C PRO A 331 -26.33 -35.22 -16.86
N ASP A 332 -25.64 -36.23 -17.39
CA ASP A 332 -24.21 -36.45 -17.15
C ASP A 332 -23.34 -35.37 -17.82
N ASP A 333 -23.86 -34.65 -18.83
CA ASP A 333 -23.15 -33.55 -19.52
C ASP A 333 -23.12 -32.25 -18.70
N PHE A 334 -23.86 -32.16 -17.58
CA PHE A 334 -23.95 -30.97 -16.72
C PHE A 334 -23.52 -31.17 -15.27
N GLU A 335 -23.04 -32.35 -14.90
CA GLU A 335 -22.65 -32.67 -13.52
C GLU A 335 -21.51 -31.74 -13.01
N ASP A 336 -20.70 -31.20 -13.93
CA ASP A 336 -19.53 -30.34 -13.64
C ASP A 336 -19.79 -28.82 -13.76
N LEU A 337 -20.95 -28.36 -14.25
CA LEU A 337 -21.25 -26.92 -14.41
C LEU A 337 -21.91 -26.37 -13.13
N GLN A 338 -21.12 -25.72 -12.27
CA GLN A 338 -21.62 -25.01 -11.10
C GLN A 338 -21.87 -23.53 -11.48
N PRO A 339 -23.12 -23.04 -11.53
CA PRO A 339 -23.43 -21.63 -11.80
C PRO A 339 -22.71 -20.66 -10.85
N GLU A 340 -22.38 -21.11 -9.64
CA GLU A 340 -21.61 -20.32 -8.67
C GLU A 340 -20.20 -19.99 -9.19
N GLU A 341 -19.58 -20.83 -10.03
CA GLU A 341 -18.26 -20.55 -10.61
C GLU A 341 -18.29 -19.37 -11.60
N ILE A 342 -19.43 -19.13 -12.28
CA ILE A 342 -19.62 -17.96 -13.15
C ILE A 342 -19.76 -16.67 -12.32
N LEU A 343 -20.36 -16.79 -11.13
CA LEU A 343 -20.58 -15.70 -10.18
C LEU A 343 -19.38 -15.40 -9.27
N THR A 344 -18.33 -16.24 -9.26
CA THR A 344 -17.19 -16.10 -8.31
C THR A 344 -16.47 -14.74 -8.37
N GLY A 345 -16.58 -14.00 -9.49
CA GLY A 345 -16.01 -12.64 -9.64
C GLY A 345 -16.82 -11.53 -8.96
N PHE A 346 -18.07 -11.83 -8.59
CA PHE A 346 -19.07 -10.95 -7.98
C PHE A 346 -19.31 -11.24 -6.48
N ALA A 347 -18.53 -12.15 -5.88
CA ALA A 347 -18.74 -12.63 -4.51
C ALA A 347 -18.67 -11.53 -3.43
N SER A 348 -17.87 -10.47 -3.65
CA SER A 348 -17.60 -9.38 -2.69
C SER A 348 -18.77 -8.43 -2.41
N LEU A 349 -19.85 -8.49 -3.19
CA LEU A 349 -20.94 -7.52 -3.10
C LEU A 349 -21.98 -7.82 -2.01
N ALA A 350 -21.71 -8.77 -1.11
CA ALA A 350 -22.58 -9.06 0.04
C ALA A 350 -22.59 -7.89 1.04
N GLU A 351 -23.69 -7.71 1.78
CA GLU A 351 -23.80 -6.64 2.77
C GLU A 351 -22.64 -6.72 3.79
N ALA A 352 -21.92 -5.61 3.94
CA ALA A 352 -20.69 -5.61 4.71
C ALA A 352 -20.96 -5.90 6.20
N PRO A 353 -20.28 -6.89 6.81
CA PRO A 353 -20.50 -7.23 8.20
C PRO A 353 -20.03 -6.10 9.14
N LEU A 354 -20.53 -6.10 10.37
CA LEU A 354 -20.05 -5.17 11.40
C LEU A 354 -18.55 -5.39 11.68
N PRO A 355 -17.80 -4.32 12.03
CA PRO A 355 -16.39 -4.43 12.39
C PRO A 355 -16.18 -5.38 13.57
N ALA A 356 -15.35 -6.40 13.36
CA ALA A 356 -15.01 -7.40 14.35
C ALA A 356 -13.55 -7.85 14.18
N PRO A 357 -12.90 -8.36 15.24
CA PRO A 357 -11.55 -8.90 15.14
C PRO A 357 -11.46 -9.98 14.04
N PRO A 358 -10.46 -9.93 13.15
CA PRO A 358 -10.25 -10.97 12.15
C PRO A 358 -9.90 -12.29 12.83
N LYS A 359 -10.46 -13.40 12.37
CA LYS A 359 -10.23 -14.73 12.94
C LYS A 359 -8.87 -15.31 12.51
N THR A 360 -8.35 -14.82 11.39
CA THR A 360 -7.08 -15.30 10.82
C THR A 360 -6.04 -14.17 10.83
N SER A 361 -4.79 -14.50 11.16
CA SER A 361 -3.71 -13.53 11.08
C SER A 361 -3.33 -13.26 9.63
N LYS A 362 -2.62 -12.15 9.38
CA LYS A 362 -1.97 -11.88 8.11
C LYS A 362 -1.08 -13.05 7.72
N ASN A 363 -0.29 -13.56 8.65
CA ASN A 363 0.57 -14.71 8.40
C ASN A 363 -0.22 -15.96 7.98
N ASP A 364 -1.42 -16.19 8.49
CA ASP A 364 -2.26 -17.33 8.07
C ASP A 364 -2.78 -17.17 6.62
N ILE A 365 -3.04 -15.93 6.19
CA ILE A 365 -3.34 -15.62 4.79
C ILE A 365 -2.14 -15.91 3.87
N TYR A 366 -0.91 -15.74 4.35
CA TYR A 366 0.30 -15.92 3.54
C TYR A 366 0.94 -17.31 3.68
N HIS A 367 0.75 -18.02 4.79
CA HIS A 367 1.40 -19.30 5.11
C HIS A 367 0.69 -20.53 4.53
N ASN A 368 -0.58 -20.40 4.13
CA ASN A 368 -1.29 -21.45 3.40
C ASN A 368 -0.87 -21.46 1.92
N LEU A 369 0.36 -21.95 1.66
CA LEU A 369 0.95 -22.40 0.38
C LEU A 369 1.18 -21.33 -0.72
N THR A 370 2.34 -21.39 -1.40
CA THR A 370 2.57 -20.81 -2.76
C THR A 370 2.35 -19.30 -2.97
N ALA A 371 1.86 -18.57 -1.97
CA ALA A 371 1.51 -17.15 -2.02
C ALA A 371 2.70 -16.26 -2.40
N SER A 372 3.92 -16.63 -1.99
CA SER A 372 5.13 -15.88 -2.37
C SER A 372 5.40 -15.87 -3.88
N GLN A 373 4.97 -16.90 -4.63
CA GLN A 373 5.11 -16.92 -6.09
C GLN A 373 3.90 -16.25 -6.75
N VAL A 374 2.68 -16.56 -6.31
CA VAL A 374 1.43 -15.97 -6.84
C VAL A 374 1.43 -14.45 -6.71
N PHE A 375 1.89 -13.93 -5.57
CA PHE A 375 2.01 -12.49 -5.36
C PHE A 375 3.20 -11.88 -6.10
N SER A 376 4.26 -12.65 -6.40
CA SER A 376 5.35 -12.14 -7.25
C SER A 376 4.85 -11.92 -8.68
N ASP A 377 4.15 -12.91 -9.24
CA ASP A 377 3.63 -12.82 -10.60
C ASP A 377 2.57 -11.71 -10.73
N LEU A 378 1.71 -11.56 -9.71
CA LEU A 378 0.75 -10.45 -9.62
C LEU A 378 1.45 -9.09 -9.48
N ASP A 379 2.45 -8.99 -8.61
CA ASP A 379 3.18 -7.74 -8.41
C ASP A 379 3.91 -7.34 -9.71
N ASP A 380 4.52 -8.28 -10.42
CA ASP A 380 5.17 -8.04 -11.72
C ASP A 380 4.17 -7.59 -12.79
N TYR A 381 2.97 -8.19 -12.81
CA TYR A 381 1.87 -7.75 -13.67
C TYR A 381 1.46 -6.31 -13.39
N VAL A 382 1.27 -5.97 -12.11
CA VAL A 382 0.89 -4.61 -11.67
C VAL A 382 1.98 -3.59 -11.99
N VAL A 383 3.26 -3.97 -11.90
CA VAL A 383 4.38 -3.11 -12.31
C VAL A 383 4.26 -2.73 -13.79
N ASN A 384 3.94 -3.67 -14.67
CA ASN A 384 3.77 -3.37 -16.10
C ASN A 384 2.60 -2.41 -16.36
N ILE A 385 1.46 -2.59 -15.67
CA ILE A 385 0.32 -1.66 -15.75
C ILE A 385 0.66 -0.30 -15.15
N ALA A 386 1.51 -0.26 -14.12
CA ALA A 386 1.97 0.99 -13.55
C ALA A 386 2.86 1.79 -14.51
N GLU A 387 3.37 1.21 -15.60
CA GLU A 387 4.13 1.92 -16.63
C GLU A 387 3.25 2.50 -17.75
N THR A 388 2.00 2.04 -17.89
CA THR A 388 1.07 2.54 -18.92
C THR A 388 0.35 3.83 -18.48
N GLU A 389 -0.05 4.64 -19.45
CA GLU A 389 -0.91 5.82 -19.22
C GLU A 389 -2.37 5.38 -19.17
N GLN A 390 -3.02 5.64 -18.03
CA GLN A 390 -4.41 5.25 -17.80
C GLN A 390 -5.33 6.48 -17.76
N THR A 391 -6.39 6.43 -18.55
CA THR A 391 -7.30 7.55 -18.80
C THR A 391 -8.48 7.60 -17.84
N THR A 392 -9.08 6.46 -17.47
CA THR A 392 -10.24 6.42 -16.58
C THR A 392 -10.03 5.49 -15.39
N PHE A 393 -10.87 5.60 -14.36
CA PHE A 393 -10.83 4.69 -13.22
C PHE A 393 -11.33 3.30 -13.61
N THR A 394 -12.35 3.23 -14.45
CA THR A 394 -12.87 1.97 -14.98
C THR A 394 -11.81 1.22 -15.78
N ASP A 395 -11.09 1.89 -16.69
CA ASP A 395 -10.00 1.26 -17.47
C ASP A 395 -8.89 0.73 -16.55
N LEU A 396 -8.44 1.56 -15.59
CA LEU A 396 -7.38 1.17 -14.66
C LEU A 396 -7.79 -0.03 -13.81
N VAL A 397 -9.01 -0.04 -13.30
CA VAL A 397 -9.48 -1.14 -12.44
C VAL A 397 -9.74 -2.39 -13.25
N GLN A 398 -10.22 -2.27 -14.49
CA GLN A 398 -10.32 -3.40 -15.42
C GLN A 398 -8.94 -4.00 -15.71
N ASP A 399 -7.94 -3.17 -16.00
CA ASP A 399 -6.57 -3.63 -16.22
C ASP A 399 -5.99 -4.28 -14.96
N LEU A 400 -6.21 -3.70 -13.77
CA LEU A 400 -5.65 -4.23 -12.53
C LEU A 400 -6.36 -5.49 -12.03
N THR A 401 -7.68 -5.58 -12.21
CA THR A 401 -8.54 -6.50 -11.46
C THR A 401 -9.48 -7.34 -12.32
N GLY A 402 -9.63 -7.05 -13.62
CA GLY A 402 -10.59 -7.71 -14.49
C GLY A 402 -10.39 -9.23 -14.63
N ASP A 403 -9.12 -9.67 -14.62
CA ASP A 403 -8.74 -11.09 -14.63
C ASP A 403 -8.68 -11.72 -13.22
N LEU A 404 -8.90 -10.92 -12.17
CA LEU A 404 -8.76 -11.34 -10.77
C LEU A 404 -10.11 -11.64 -10.17
N MET A 405 -10.25 -12.82 -9.59
CA MET A 405 -11.52 -13.27 -9.02
C MET A 405 -11.52 -13.27 -7.48
N SER A 406 -10.34 -13.27 -6.83
CA SER A 406 -10.23 -13.17 -5.37
C SER A 406 -10.10 -11.72 -4.90
N ASP A 407 -10.86 -11.36 -3.87
CA ASP A 407 -10.82 -10.03 -3.24
C ASP A 407 -9.43 -9.68 -2.72
N LEU A 408 -8.70 -10.68 -2.20
CA LEU A 408 -7.32 -10.53 -1.76
C LEU A 408 -6.39 -10.11 -2.91
N ALA A 409 -6.53 -10.75 -4.07
CA ALA A 409 -5.73 -10.43 -5.26
C ALA A 409 -6.07 -9.02 -5.78
N LYS A 410 -7.36 -8.67 -5.85
CA LYS A 410 -7.82 -7.33 -6.26
C LYS A 410 -7.26 -6.25 -5.31
N ALA A 411 -7.41 -6.43 -4.00
CA ALA A 411 -6.91 -5.50 -2.99
C ALA A 411 -5.38 -5.36 -3.04
N ARG A 412 -4.65 -6.47 -3.27
CA ARG A 412 -3.19 -6.43 -3.44
C ARG A 412 -2.80 -5.67 -4.70
N ALA A 413 -3.44 -5.94 -5.84
CA ALA A 413 -3.16 -5.26 -7.10
C ALA A 413 -3.32 -3.73 -6.96
N ILE A 414 -4.42 -3.29 -6.34
CA ILE A 414 -4.69 -1.88 -6.06
C ILE A 414 -3.63 -1.29 -5.12
N PHE A 415 -3.35 -1.95 -3.99
CA PHE A 415 -2.35 -1.48 -3.03
C PHE A 415 -0.95 -1.36 -3.66
N ARG A 416 -0.54 -2.36 -4.45
CA ARG A 416 0.75 -2.37 -5.13
C ARG A 416 0.82 -1.28 -6.19
N TRP A 417 -0.22 -1.10 -6.99
CA TRP A 417 -0.27 -0.01 -7.98
C TRP A 417 -0.08 1.36 -7.32
N ILE A 418 -0.77 1.63 -6.21
CA ILE A 418 -0.62 2.89 -5.47
C ILE A 418 0.81 3.06 -4.93
N THR A 419 1.39 2.01 -4.37
CA THR A 419 2.72 2.07 -3.71
C THR A 419 3.89 2.07 -4.68
N ILE A 420 3.70 1.63 -5.93
CA ILE A 420 4.72 1.69 -7.00
C ILE A 420 4.85 3.11 -7.58
N LYS A 421 3.74 3.86 -7.64
CA LYS A 421 3.72 5.21 -8.23
C LYS A 421 4.48 6.19 -7.36
N ASP A 422 5.71 6.52 -7.74
CA ASP A 422 6.49 7.54 -7.04
C ASP A 422 6.01 8.96 -7.36
N LEU A 423 5.26 9.54 -6.42
CA LEU A 423 4.79 10.92 -6.53
C LEU A 423 5.94 11.93 -6.71
N ASN A 424 7.15 11.66 -6.20
CA ASN A 424 8.25 12.62 -6.31
C ASN A 424 8.79 12.71 -7.74
N ALA A 425 8.94 11.56 -8.43
CA ALA A 425 9.42 11.44 -9.80
C ALA A 425 8.35 11.79 -10.85
N LEU A 426 7.05 11.62 -10.54
CA LEU A 426 5.97 11.94 -11.47
C LEU A 426 5.94 13.45 -11.78
N GLN A 427 6.07 13.79 -13.06
CA GLN A 427 5.84 15.14 -13.56
C GLN A 427 4.41 15.21 -14.10
N PHE A 428 3.61 16.12 -13.54
CA PHE A 428 2.23 16.31 -13.98
C PHE A 428 2.17 17.56 -14.85
N ASN A 429 1.71 17.41 -16.09
CA ASN A 429 1.37 18.56 -16.93
C ASN A 429 0.08 19.22 -16.40
N GLU A 430 -0.06 20.54 -16.56
CA GLU A 430 -1.14 21.34 -15.96
C GLU A 430 -2.57 20.92 -16.41
N ILE A 431 -2.68 20.18 -17.51
CA ILE A 431 -3.92 19.94 -18.26
C ILE A 431 -4.68 18.68 -17.80
N ILE A 432 -4.11 17.79 -16.99
CA ILE A 432 -4.76 16.51 -16.65
C ILE A 432 -5.47 16.65 -15.31
N LYS A 433 -6.79 16.90 -15.32
CA LYS A 433 -7.60 17.02 -14.11
C LYS A 433 -8.58 15.87 -13.85
N ASP A 434 -8.89 15.00 -14.81
CA ASP A 434 -9.90 13.95 -14.63
C ASP A 434 -9.43 12.54 -15.06
N THR A 435 -8.33 12.08 -14.46
CA THR A 435 -7.82 10.71 -14.65
C THR A 435 -7.24 10.17 -13.33
N PRO A 436 -6.96 8.86 -13.18
CA PRO A 436 -6.23 8.35 -12.02
C PRO A 436 -4.88 9.06 -11.76
N LEU A 437 -4.23 9.55 -12.82
CA LEU A 437 -3.06 10.42 -12.73
C LEU A 437 -3.38 11.81 -12.14
N GLY A 438 -4.58 12.32 -12.37
CA GLY A 438 -5.12 13.54 -11.74
C GLY A 438 -5.28 13.43 -10.23
N LEU A 439 -5.74 12.28 -9.70
CA LEU A 439 -5.78 12.05 -8.26
C LEU A 439 -4.38 11.88 -7.66
N LEU A 440 -3.48 11.14 -8.33
CA LEU A 440 -2.07 11.06 -7.91
C LEU A 440 -1.41 12.46 -7.87
N ARG A 441 -1.73 13.33 -8.84
CA ARG A 441 -1.36 14.74 -8.80
C ARG A 441 -1.92 15.43 -7.57
N GLY A 442 -3.21 15.23 -7.30
CA GLY A 442 -3.87 15.76 -6.10
C GLY A 442 -3.16 15.35 -4.82
N ILE A 443 -2.73 14.09 -4.71
CA ILE A 443 -1.98 13.58 -3.54
C ILE A 443 -0.62 14.27 -3.44
N LYS A 444 0.10 14.43 -4.56
CA LYS A 444 1.39 15.15 -4.59
C LYS A 444 1.27 16.59 -4.08
N PHE A 445 0.18 17.28 -4.42
CA PHE A 445 -0.06 18.66 -4.02
C PHE A 445 -0.92 18.79 -2.75
N GLY A 446 -1.26 17.67 -2.09
CA GLY A 446 -1.98 17.62 -0.83
C GLY A 446 -3.46 17.97 -0.91
N THR A 447 -4.08 17.93 -2.08
CA THR A 447 -5.54 18.12 -2.23
C THR A 447 -6.31 16.81 -2.09
N GLU A 448 -5.64 15.69 -2.36
CA GLU A 448 -6.17 14.34 -2.25
C GLU A 448 -5.32 13.53 -1.30
N THR A 449 -5.80 12.35 -0.90
CA THR A 449 -5.08 11.46 0.00
C THR A 449 -5.00 10.05 -0.57
N TYR A 450 -4.00 9.29 -0.09
CA TYR A 450 -3.83 7.89 -0.47
C TYR A 450 -5.01 7.01 -0.06
N HIS A 451 -5.64 7.29 1.10
CA HIS A 451 -6.73 6.47 1.61
C HIS A 451 -8.02 6.66 0.82
N THR A 452 -8.27 7.89 0.34
CA THR A 452 -9.39 8.21 -0.53
C THR A 452 -9.22 7.58 -1.91
N LEU A 453 -8.00 7.63 -2.48
CA LEU A 453 -7.70 6.93 -3.73
C LEU A 453 -7.86 5.41 -3.61
N PHE A 454 -7.35 4.81 -2.53
CA PHE A 454 -7.49 3.36 -2.29
C PHE A 454 -8.96 2.95 -2.15
N LYS A 455 -9.75 3.70 -1.39
CA LYS A 455 -11.20 3.47 -1.25
C LYS A 455 -11.92 3.56 -2.60
N ARG A 456 -11.62 4.58 -3.40
CA ARG A 456 -12.22 4.73 -4.74
C ARG A 456 -11.93 3.52 -5.62
N LEU A 457 -10.67 3.10 -5.75
CA LEU A 457 -10.29 1.93 -6.55
C LEU A 457 -10.90 0.62 -6.00
N CYS A 458 -11.05 0.49 -4.68
CA CYS A 458 -11.77 -0.63 -4.08
C CYS A 458 -13.23 -0.66 -4.52
N SER A 459 -13.95 0.47 -4.47
CA SER A 459 -15.36 0.51 -4.90
C SER A 459 -15.54 0.14 -6.38
N TYR A 460 -14.65 0.60 -7.26
CA TYR A 460 -14.67 0.24 -8.69
C TYR A 460 -14.33 -1.24 -8.97
N SER A 461 -13.71 -1.94 -8.01
CA SER A 461 -13.42 -3.39 -8.10
C SER A 461 -14.42 -4.25 -7.33
N GLY A 462 -15.47 -3.63 -6.76
CA GLY A 462 -16.50 -4.31 -5.98
C GLY A 462 -16.10 -4.63 -4.54
N LEU A 463 -15.00 -4.05 -4.04
CA LEU A 463 -14.49 -4.27 -2.69
C LEU A 463 -15.07 -3.25 -1.71
N HIS A 464 -15.62 -3.74 -0.60
CA HIS A 464 -16.01 -2.87 0.51
C HIS A 464 -14.76 -2.30 1.19
N CYS A 465 -14.67 -0.97 1.21
CA CYS A 465 -13.56 -0.24 1.82
C CYS A 465 -14.07 0.98 2.57
N VAL A 466 -13.57 1.19 3.78
CA VAL A 466 -13.93 2.32 4.65
C VAL A 466 -12.71 3.18 4.97
N GLU A 467 -12.94 4.44 5.28
CA GLU A 467 -11.93 5.32 5.87
C GLU A 467 -12.08 5.33 7.40
N ILE A 468 -10.97 5.16 8.09
CA ILE A 468 -10.89 5.16 9.55
C ILE A 468 -10.09 6.38 9.97
N LYS A 469 -10.76 7.32 10.64
CA LYS A 469 -10.16 8.52 11.22
C LYS A 469 -9.67 8.24 12.63
N GLY A 470 -8.52 8.81 12.97
CA GLY A 470 -7.90 8.59 14.27
C GLY A 470 -6.63 9.40 14.48
N ARG A 471 -5.73 8.85 15.29
CA ARG A 471 -4.44 9.42 15.65
C ARG A 471 -3.33 8.41 15.37
N SER A 472 -2.12 8.89 15.12
CA SER A 472 -0.98 7.99 14.92
C SER A 472 0.32 8.53 15.51
N LYS A 473 1.19 7.64 15.97
CA LYS A 473 2.55 7.97 16.44
C LYS A 473 3.45 8.30 15.24
N SER A 474 3.21 9.46 14.63
CA SER A 474 3.83 9.89 13.37
C SER A 474 5.08 10.76 13.60
N VAL A 475 5.57 11.43 12.55
CA VAL A 475 6.78 12.27 12.63
C VAL A 475 6.55 13.38 13.66
N GLY A 476 7.46 13.47 14.64
CA GLY A 476 7.37 14.44 15.74
C GLY A 476 6.70 13.90 17.01
N TYR A 477 6.20 12.66 17.00
CA TYR A 477 5.78 11.98 18.23
C TYR A 477 7.02 11.47 18.99
N GLU A 478 7.06 11.75 20.29
CA GLU A 478 8.05 11.21 21.23
C GLU A 478 7.33 10.34 22.28
N PRO A 479 7.92 9.19 22.69
CA PRO A 479 7.32 8.35 23.73
C PRO A 479 6.98 9.14 25.01
N GLY A 480 5.74 9.03 25.46
CA GLY A 480 5.20 9.78 26.60
C GLY A 480 4.51 11.10 26.23
N MET A 481 4.52 11.52 24.96
CA MET A 481 3.66 12.60 24.49
C MET A 481 2.19 12.17 24.51
N LYS A 482 1.32 13.07 24.97
CA LYS A 482 -0.13 12.88 24.95
C LYS A 482 -0.73 13.39 23.64
N PHE A 483 -1.82 12.78 23.22
CA PHE A 483 -2.58 13.23 22.06
C PHE A 483 -3.57 14.31 22.50
N GLU A 484 -3.26 15.57 22.19
CA GLU A 484 -4.09 16.72 22.51
C GLU A 484 -4.58 17.43 21.23
N GLY A 485 -5.89 17.74 21.18
CA GLY A 485 -6.52 18.45 20.07
C GLY A 485 -6.36 17.75 18.71
N GLU A 486 -6.01 18.53 17.70
CA GLU A 486 -5.82 18.09 16.30
C GLU A 486 -4.40 17.60 15.99
N MET A 487 -3.53 17.47 17.00
CA MET A 487 -2.18 16.96 16.75
C MET A 487 -2.23 15.47 16.37
N PHE A 488 -1.38 15.09 15.41
CA PHE A 488 -1.18 13.72 14.98
C PHE A 488 -2.43 13.01 14.41
N ARG A 489 -3.44 13.78 13.99
CA ARG A 489 -4.59 13.26 13.24
C ARG A 489 -4.13 12.53 12.00
N ASN A 490 -4.78 11.41 11.72
CA ASN A 490 -4.45 10.56 10.60
C ASN A 490 -5.66 9.74 10.17
N THR A 491 -5.61 9.26 8.92
CA THR A 491 -6.65 8.43 8.32
C THR A 491 -6.01 7.25 7.59
N TRP A 492 -6.62 6.08 7.70
CA TRP A 492 -6.25 4.85 7.01
C TRP A 492 -7.50 4.12 6.52
N ASN A 493 -7.34 2.96 5.89
CA ASN A 493 -8.46 2.19 5.41
C ASN A 493 -8.64 0.88 6.18
N ALA A 494 -9.87 0.37 6.15
CA ALA A 494 -10.10 -1.07 6.27
C ALA A 494 -10.83 -1.56 5.02
N VAL A 495 -10.39 -2.71 4.51
CA VAL A 495 -10.98 -3.40 3.35
C VAL A 495 -11.55 -4.74 3.80
N LEU A 496 -12.71 -5.12 3.27
CA LEU A 496 -13.32 -6.40 3.53
C LEU A 496 -12.72 -7.46 2.60
N ILE A 497 -12.11 -8.50 3.17
CA ILE A 497 -11.50 -9.61 2.42
C ILE A 497 -12.06 -10.90 2.99
N ASP A 498 -12.67 -11.73 2.14
CA ASP A 498 -13.25 -13.03 2.54
C ASP A 498 -14.16 -12.95 3.78
N GLY A 499 -14.92 -11.85 3.92
CA GLY A 499 -15.83 -11.60 5.03
C GLY A 499 -15.19 -11.05 6.31
N GLU A 500 -13.89 -10.72 6.30
CA GLU A 500 -13.17 -10.15 7.43
C GLU A 500 -12.60 -8.76 7.11
N TRP A 501 -12.73 -7.81 8.05
CA TRP A 501 -12.15 -6.48 7.89
C TRP A 501 -10.64 -6.51 8.12
N ARG A 502 -9.87 -5.91 7.21
CA ARG A 502 -8.42 -5.87 7.21
C ARG A 502 -7.89 -4.44 7.10
N LEU A 503 -6.92 -4.10 7.94
CA LEU A 503 -6.34 -2.76 8.03
C LEU A 503 -5.32 -2.54 6.92
N VAL A 504 -5.42 -1.41 6.22
CA VAL A 504 -4.52 -1.02 5.13
C VAL A 504 -4.12 0.45 5.32
N GLN A 505 -2.81 0.73 5.21
CA GLN A 505 -2.29 2.09 5.26
C GLN A 505 -1.33 2.36 4.09
N CYS A 506 -1.91 2.81 2.98
CA CYS A 506 -1.19 3.08 1.73
C CYS A 506 -0.08 4.13 1.87
N ASN A 507 -0.28 5.18 2.68
CA ASN A 507 0.73 6.23 2.84
C ASN A 507 1.99 5.71 3.55
N TRP A 508 1.86 4.78 4.50
CA TRP A 508 3.02 4.16 5.15
C TRP A 508 3.62 3.06 4.28
N GLY A 509 2.79 2.29 3.57
CA GLY A 509 3.26 1.29 2.60
C GLY A 509 4.04 1.90 1.43
N ALA A 510 3.69 3.12 1.01
CA ALA A 510 4.38 3.87 -0.04
C ALA A 510 5.61 4.65 0.47
N ARG A 511 5.82 4.72 1.79
CA ARG A 511 6.84 5.61 2.39
C ARG A 511 8.23 4.99 2.36
N HIS A 512 9.19 5.83 1.97
CA HIS A 512 10.61 5.51 1.89
C HIS A 512 11.24 5.50 3.30
N LEU A 513 11.66 4.35 3.82
CA LEU A 513 12.64 4.33 4.91
C LEU A 513 14.05 4.25 4.32
N VAL A 514 14.61 5.41 3.98
CA VAL A 514 16.05 5.54 3.69
C VAL A 514 16.79 5.47 5.02
N LEU A 515 17.23 4.28 5.40
CA LEU A 515 18.30 4.10 6.37
C LEU A 515 19.19 2.96 5.90
N ASN A 516 20.19 3.31 5.09
CA ASN A 516 21.54 2.78 5.24
C ASN A 516 22.51 3.69 4.50
N LYS A 517 23.05 4.68 5.22
CA LYS A 517 24.36 5.20 4.86
C LYS A 517 25.37 4.16 5.28
N ASP A 518 25.70 3.24 4.39
CA ASP A 518 26.87 2.39 4.58
C ASP A 518 28.08 3.31 4.78
N LYS A 519 28.75 3.20 5.93
CA LYS A 519 29.95 4.01 6.24
C LYS A 519 31.01 3.89 5.13
N ALA A 520 31.06 2.73 4.46
CA ALA A 520 31.92 2.48 3.32
C ALA A 520 31.59 3.35 2.09
N VAL A 521 30.30 3.61 1.82
CA VAL A 521 29.87 4.47 0.69
C VAL A 521 30.16 5.93 1.00
N MET A 522 29.97 6.37 2.25
CA MET A 522 30.34 7.72 2.72
C MET A 522 31.84 8.02 2.57
N GLU A 523 32.70 7.03 2.81
CA GLU A 523 34.15 7.17 2.69
C GLU A 523 34.59 7.21 1.22
N MET A 524 33.95 6.40 0.35
CA MET A 524 34.18 6.40 -1.09
C MET A 524 33.75 7.73 -1.75
N GLU A 525 32.58 8.27 -1.40
CA GLU A 525 32.05 9.53 -1.94
C GLU A 525 32.88 10.76 -1.53
N ARG A 526 33.45 10.73 -0.32
CA ARG A 526 34.35 11.79 0.18
C ARG A 526 35.67 11.84 -0.59
N THR A 527 36.09 10.72 -1.18
CA THR A 527 37.35 10.58 -1.92
C THR A 527 37.21 10.95 -3.40
N LEU A 528 36.01 10.77 -3.99
CA LEU A 528 35.76 10.93 -5.42
C LEU A 528 35.04 12.24 -5.82
N GLY A 529 34.76 13.13 -4.87
CA GLY A 529 34.25 14.49 -5.13
C GLY A 529 32.93 14.57 -5.91
N THR A 530 32.23 13.45 -6.09
CA THR A 530 31.03 13.34 -6.91
C THR A 530 29.84 13.13 -5.98
N LYS A 531 29.10 14.21 -5.71
CA LYS A 531 27.77 14.13 -5.11
C LYS A 531 26.81 13.53 -6.14
N LYS A 532 26.76 12.20 -6.26
CA LYS A 532 25.58 11.56 -6.85
C LYS A 532 24.44 11.76 -5.87
N LYS A 533 23.29 12.27 -6.35
CA LYS A 533 22.06 12.27 -5.56
C LYS A 533 21.81 10.84 -5.09
N ASP A 534 21.54 10.67 -3.80
CA ASP A 534 21.20 9.38 -3.19
C ASP A 534 20.25 8.63 -4.12
N LYS A 535 20.70 7.48 -4.62
CA LYS A 535 19.89 6.66 -5.52
C LYS A 535 18.85 5.96 -4.65
N ILE A 536 17.74 6.64 -4.41
CA ILE A 536 16.57 6.13 -3.70
C ILE A 536 16.17 4.81 -4.38
N ARG A 537 16.28 3.69 -3.66
CA ARG A 537 15.76 2.40 -4.11
C ARG A 537 14.36 2.28 -3.51
N TYR A 538 13.35 2.38 -4.36
CA TYR A 538 11.95 2.25 -3.97
C TYR A 538 11.72 0.84 -3.44
N GLN A 539 11.46 0.74 -2.14
CA GLN A 539 11.01 -0.49 -1.50
C GLN A 539 9.74 -0.13 -0.74
N TYR A 540 8.63 -0.74 -1.15
CA TYR A 540 7.36 -0.60 -0.45
C TYR A 540 7.42 -1.38 0.87
N ASP A 541 6.61 -0.98 1.83
CA ASP A 541 6.52 -1.65 3.12
C ASP A 541 5.25 -2.51 3.19
N GLU A 542 5.43 -3.82 2.97
CA GLU A 542 4.38 -4.84 3.02
C GLU A 542 3.65 -4.86 4.37
N HIS A 543 4.28 -4.44 5.48
CA HIS A 543 3.69 -4.47 6.81
C HIS A 543 2.32 -3.78 6.86
N TYR A 544 2.16 -2.67 6.13
CA TYR A 544 0.94 -1.86 6.12
C TYR A 544 -0.15 -2.33 5.16
N PHE A 545 0.03 -3.48 4.50
CA PHE A 545 -1.02 -4.17 3.76
C PHE A 545 -1.60 -5.31 4.59
N LEU A 546 -2.90 -5.28 4.86
CA LEU A 546 -3.61 -6.26 5.70
C LEU A 546 -2.94 -6.48 7.06
N CYS A 547 -2.45 -5.40 7.68
CA CYS A 547 -1.71 -5.45 8.93
C CYS A 547 -2.57 -6.04 10.05
N ASP A 548 -1.99 -6.91 10.87
CA ASP A 548 -2.69 -7.51 12.00
C ASP A 548 -3.05 -6.42 13.03
N PRO A 549 -4.29 -6.40 13.56
CA PRO A 549 -4.74 -5.35 14.47
C PRO A 549 -3.85 -5.13 15.69
N LEU A 550 -3.28 -6.20 16.25
CA LEU A 550 -2.38 -6.16 17.41
C LEU A 550 -1.03 -5.48 17.10
N GLU A 551 -0.56 -5.56 15.86
CA GLU A 551 0.63 -4.84 15.40
C GLU A 551 0.27 -3.40 15.03
N PHE A 552 -0.84 -3.22 14.30
CA PHE A 552 -1.29 -1.93 13.81
C PHE A 552 -1.62 -0.94 14.94
N ILE A 553 -2.26 -1.40 16.02
CA ILE A 553 -2.61 -0.58 17.20
C ILE A 553 -1.38 0.00 17.91
N GLN A 554 -0.18 -0.50 17.67
CA GLN A 554 1.04 0.07 18.26
C GLN A 554 1.34 1.47 17.70
N GLU A 555 0.94 1.74 16.46
CA GLU A 555 1.18 2.99 15.76
C GLU A 555 -0.08 3.82 15.52
N PHE A 556 -1.25 3.21 15.34
CA PHE A 556 -2.49 3.87 14.93
C PHE A 556 -3.63 3.60 15.90
N PHE A 557 -4.27 4.66 16.39
CA PHE A 557 -5.40 4.61 17.31
C PHE A 557 -6.65 5.24 16.68
N PRO A 558 -7.69 4.44 16.35
CA PRO A 558 -8.92 4.95 15.74
C PRO A 558 -9.76 5.75 16.73
N ASP A 559 -10.51 6.73 16.23
CA ASP A 559 -11.46 7.50 17.05
C ASP A 559 -12.65 6.64 17.53
N ASP A 560 -13.13 5.76 16.64
CA ASP A 560 -14.18 4.80 16.95
C ASP A 560 -13.54 3.48 17.40
N PRO A 561 -13.75 3.05 18.67
CA PRO A 561 -13.12 1.85 19.21
C PRO A 561 -13.41 0.56 18.43
N LYS A 562 -14.52 0.48 17.69
CA LYS A 562 -14.85 -0.73 16.90
C LYS A 562 -13.82 -1.01 15.81
N TRP A 563 -13.16 0.04 15.31
CA TRP A 563 -12.14 -0.06 14.26
C TRP A 563 -10.75 -0.42 14.78
N GLN A 564 -10.60 -0.64 16.08
CA GLN A 564 -9.38 -1.28 16.60
C GLN A 564 -9.31 -2.74 16.15
N LEU A 565 -10.45 -3.39 15.88
CA LEU A 565 -10.53 -4.81 15.51
C LEU A 565 -9.82 -5.72 16.53
N LEU A 566 -9.87 -5.33 17.81
CA LEU A 566 -9.33 -6.08 18.94
C LEU A 566 -10.49 -6.70 19.75
N GLU A 567 -10.27 -7.90 20.29
CA GLU A 567 -11.23 -8.51 21.23
C GLU A 567 -11.44 -7.64 22.47
N HIS A 568 -10.38 -6.95 22.90
CA HIS A 568 -10.38 -6.01 24.01
C HIS A 568 -9.80 -4.68 23.53
N PRO A 569 -10.66 -3.73 23.10
CA PRO A 569 -10.21 -2.42 22.66
C PRO A 569 -9.48 -1.66 23.77
N LEU A 570 -8.37 -1.05 23.41
CA LEU A 570 -7.58 -0.19 24.27
C LEU A 570 -8.23 1.18 24.42
N THR A 571 -8.05 1.79 25.59
CA THR A 571 -8.29 3.20 25.82
C THR A 571 -7.14 4.05 25.25
N LEU A 572 -7.38 5.35 25.04
CA LEU A 572 -6.34 6.27 24.57
C LEU A 572 -5.14 6.31 25.53
N SER A 573 -5.38 6.26 26.84
CA SER A 573 -4.32 6.27 27.86
C SER A 573 -3.43 5.03 27.74
N GLU A 574 -4.02 3.85 27.53
CA GLU A 574 -3.25 2.62 27.32
C GLU A 574 -2.45 2.67 26.03
N PHE A 575 -3.01 3.22 24.95
CA PHE A 575 -2.29 3.43 23.69
C PHE A 575 -1.09 4.38 23.83
N GLU A 576 -1.23 5.45 24.60
CA GLU A 576 -0.13 6.40 24.90
C GLU A 576 1.03 5.73 25.65
N GLU A 577 0.71 4.76 26.51
CA GLU A 577 1.69 3.97 27.28
C GLU A 577 2.39 2.88 26.44
N LEU A 578 1.80 2.48 25.29
CA LEU A 578 2.42 1.48 24.42
C LEU A 578 3.78 1.94 23.87
N PRO A 579 4.75 1.03 23.74
CA PRO A 579 6.04 1.35 23.15
C PRO A 579 5.86 1.86 21.72
N PHE A 580 6.69 2.82 21.32
CA PHE A 580 6.70 3.28 19.94
C PHE A 580 7.55 2.33 19.09
N VAL A 581 6.88 1.36 18.47
CA VAL A 581 7.48 0.41 17.51
C VAL A 581 7.04 0.75 16.09
N ARG A 582 7.85 0.34 15.10
CA ARG A 582 7.54 0.49 13.66
C ARG A 582 7.62 -0.85 12.94
N SER A 583 7.14 -0.93 11.70
CA SER A 583 7.24 -2.10 10.81
C SER A 583 8.57 -2.89 10.89
N VAL A 584 9.72 -2.21 11.00
CA VAL A 584 11.05 -2.84 11.13
C VAL A 584 11.17 -3.76 12.35
N PHE A 585 10.47 -3.44 13.44
CA PHE A 585 10.44 -4.26 14.66
C PHE A 585 9.82 -5.64 14.40
N PHE A 586 8.75 -5.68 13.60
CA PHE A 586 7.99 -6.90 13.30
C PHE A 586 8.64 -7.77 12.22
N THR A 587 9.49 -7.19 11.37
CA THR A 587 10.24 -7.92 10.32
C THR A 587 11.51 -8.61 10.83
N LEU A 588 11.98 -8.27 12.04
CA LEU A 588 13.16 -8.89 12.68
C LEU A 588 12.82 -10.08 13.59
N ALA A 589 11.53 -10.33 13.84
CA ALA A 589 11.03 -11.40 14.71
C ALA A 589 10.98 -12.76 14.00
#